data_AF-A0A0V7Z6D5-F1
#
_entry.id   AF-A0A0V7Z6D5-F1
#
_cell.length_a   1.000
_cell.length_b   1.000
_cell.length_c   1.000
_cell.angle_alpha   90.00
_cell.angle_beta   90.00
_cell.angle_gamma   90.00
#
_symmetry.space_group_name_H-M   'P 1'
#
loop_
_entity.id
_entity.type
_entity.pdbx_description
1 polymer ?
#
loop_
_entity_poly.entity_id
_entity_poly.type
_entity_poly.pdbx_seq_one_letter_code
_entity_poly.pdbx_strand_id
1 'polypeptide(L)' 'MNLQSTLTCPHCGQQATETMPTDACQFFYECTGCGTLLRPNAGDCCVFCSFGDLPCPPIQEAAGSGQPGRCRPDP' A
#
# COMPACT_ATOMS: atom_id res chain seq x y z
N MET A 1 -9.53 -11.72 -2.56
CA MET A 1 -9.14 -10.33 -2.24
C MET A 1 -8.96 -10.19 -0.75
N ASN A 2 -7.74 -9.90 -0.28
CA ASN A 2 -7.53 -9.54 1.12
C ASN A 2 -7.25 -8.04 1.19
N LEU A 3 -8.17 -7.31 1.82
CA LEU A 3 -8.09 -5.86 1.95
C LEU A 3 -7.40 -5.44 3.24
N GLN A 4 -7.15 -6.34 4.18
CA GLN A 4 -6.43 -5.98 5.40
C GLN A 4 -4.93 -6.08 5.14
N SER A 5 -4.21 -4.96 5.26
CA SER A 5 -2.76 -4.95 5.25
C SER A 5 -2.24 -4.16 6.44
N THR A 6 -1.25 -4.74 7.10
CA THR A 6 -0.48 -4.16 8.19
C THR A 6 0.64 -3.29 7.63
N LEU A 7 0.44 -1.98 7.69
CA LEU A 7 1.47 -0.99 7.40
C LEU A 7 2.45 -0.92 8.57
N THR A 8 3.73 -1.09 8.27
CA THR A 8 4.81 -0.94 9.25
C THR A 8 5.55 0.38 8.99
N CYS A 9 5.52 1.28 9.97
CA CYS A 9 6.18 2.57 9.85
C CYS A 9 7.71 2.40 9.95
N PRO A 10 8.49 2.82 8.94
CA PRO A 10 9.95 2.73 8.97
C PRO A 10 10.61 3.72 9.95
N HIS A 11 9.87 4.73 10.43
CA HIS A 11 10.42 5.75 11.33
C HIS A 11 10.36 5.35 12.81
N CYS A 12 9.29 4.67 13.23
CA CYS A 12 9.07 4.30 14.63
C CYS A 12 8.83 2.80 14.86
N GLY A 13 8.67 2.01 13.80
CA GLY A 13 8.34 0.59 13.89
C GLY A 13 6.87 0.29 14.23
N GLN A 14 6.01 1.32 14.35
CA GLN A 14 4.58 1.12 14.61
C GLN A 14 3.95 0.30 13.48
N GLN A 15 3.18 -0.71 13.85
CA GLN A 15 2.38 -1.49 12.93
C GLN A 15 0.91 -1.09 13.07
N ALA A 16 0.24 -0.89 11.95
CA ALA A 16 -1.18 -0.56 11.92
C ALA A 16 -1.85 -1.38 10.82
N THR A 17 -2.84 -2.19 11.21
CA THR A 17 -3.64 -2.96 10.27
C THR A 17 -4.73 -2.08 9.70
N GLU A 18 -4.53 -1.65 8.46
CA GLU A 18 -5.45 -0.79 7.73
C GLU A 18 -6.22 -1.60 6.70
N THR A 19 -7.43 -1.14 6.38
CA THR A 19 -8.19 -1.72 5.27
C THR A 19 -7.87 -0.94 4.01
N MET A 20 -7.20 -1.60 3.07
CA MET A 20 -6.90 -1.09 1.75
C MET A 20 -8.18 -0.67 1.03
N PRO A 21 -8.29 0.60 0.60
CA PRO A 21 -9.41 1.02 -0.22
C PRO A 21 -9.42 0.26 -1.54
N THR A 22 -10.59 -0.21 -1.94
CA THR A 22 -10.80 -0.89 -3.25
C THR A 22 -10.95 0.09 -4.40
N ASP A 23 -11.24 1.35 -4.10
CA ASP A 23 -11.61 2.37 -5.09
C ASP A 23 -10.40 3.21 -5.56
N ALA A 24 -9.29 3.22 -4.81
CA ALA A 24 -8.10 4.02 -5.15
C ALA A 24 -6.81 3.52 -4.49
N CYS A 25 -5.66 3.94 -5.03
CA CYS A 25 -4.36 3.72 -4.38
C CYS A 25 -4.09 4.77 -3.29
N GLN A 26 -3.75 4.31 -2.08
CA GLN A 26 -3.38 5.21 -0.99
C GLN A 26 -1.92 5.66 -1.10
N PHE A 27 -1.71 6.88 -1.57
CA PHE A 27 -0.36 7.42 -1.76
C PHE A 27 0.24 8.03 -0.49
N PHE A 28 -0.60 8.41 0.47
CA PHE A 28 -0.18 9.00 1.72
C PHE A 28 -0.82 8.25 2.87
N TYR A 29 -0.02 7.95 3.89
CA TYR A 29 -0.49 7.37 5.13
C TYR A 29 0.12 8.11 6.30
N GLU A 30 -0.72 8.61 7.19
CA GLU A 30 -0.26 9.20 8.43
C GLU A 30 -0.07 8.09 9.47
N CYS A 31 1.15 7.93 9.96
CA CYS A 31 1.43 6.93 10.98
C CYS A 31 0.70 7.26 12.27
N THR A 32 -0.13 6.34 12.75
CA THR A 32 -0.87 6.48 14.02
C THR A 32 0.01 6.52 15.27
N GLY A 33 1.26 6.05 15.18
CA GLY A 33 2.19 6.04 16.30
C GLY A 33 3.01 7.32 16.45
N CYS A 34 3.52 7.88 15.34
CA CYS A 34 4.40 9.05 15.37
C CYS A 34 3.89 10.27 14.58
N GLY A 35 2.75 10.16 13.91
CA GLY A 35 2.16 11.23 13.08
C GLY A 35 2.95 11.54 11.80
N THR A 36 3.97 10.75 11.46
CA THR A 36 4.71 10.96 10.21
C THR A 36 3.85 10.62 9.00
N LEU A 37 3.86 11.51 8.01
CA LEU A 37 3.24 11.28 6.72
C LEU A 37 4.16 10.42 5.83
N LEU A 38 3.85 9.13 5.73
CA LEU A 38 4.53 8.18 4.86
C LEU A 38 4.10 8.37 3.40
N ARG A 39 5.07 8.18 2.49
CA ARG A 39 4.90 8.20 1.03
C ARG A 39 5.53 6.94 0.45
N PRO A 40 4.99 6.35 -0.61
CA PRO A 40 5.58 5.18 -1.24
C PRO A 40 7.01 5.45 -1.68
N ASN A 41 7.82 4.39 -1.64
CA ASN A 41 9.17 4.39 -2.17
C ASN A 41 9.15 4.54 -3.70
N ALA A 42 10.26 5.03 -4.24
CA ALA A 42 10.42 5.15 -5.68
C ALA A 42 10.33 3.76 -6.34
N GLY A 43 9.32 3.57 -7.19
CA GLY A 43 9.04 2.30 -7.86
C GLY A 43 7.79 1.58 -7.35
N ASP A 44 7.27 1.98 -6.18
CA ASP A 44 6.02 1.47 -5.63
C ASP A 44 4.84 2.40 -5.94
N CYS A 45 3.64 1.82 -6.05
CA CYS A 45 2.45 2.58 -6.43
C CYS A 45 1.71 3.22 -5.24
N CYS A 46 1.88 2.71 -4.02
CA CYS A 46 1.15 3.15 -2.83
C CYS A 46 1.88 2.72 -1.55
N VAL A 47 1.49 3.30 -0.42
CA VAL A 47 2.09 3.01 0.90
C VAL A 47 2.00 1.54 1.28
N PHE A 48 0.98 0.82 0.82
CA PHE A 48 0.82 -0.62 1.06
C PHE A 48 1.85 -1.46 0.30
N CYS A 49 2.26 -1.05 -0.91
CA CYS A 49 3.29 -1.78 -1.65
C CYS A 49 4.69 -1.56 -1.04
N SER A 50 4.92 -0.37 -0.47
CA SER A 50 6.21 -0.04 0.14
C SER A 50 6.37 -0.52 1.58
N PHE A 51 5.30 -0.45 2.38
CA PHE A 51 5.34 -0.63 3.83
C PHE A 51 4.32 -1.65 4.35
N GLY A 52 3.44 -2.14 3.49
CA GLY A 52 2.47 -3.17 3.82
C GLY A 52 3.05 -4.57 3.68
N ASP A 53 2.47 -5.51 4.41
CA ASP A 53 2.71 -6.95 4.27
C ASP A 53 2.05 -7.55 3.02
N LEU A 54 0.94 -6.96 2.57
CA LEU A 54 0.21 -7.37 1.37
C LEU A 54 0.22 -6.23 0.34
N PRO A 55 0.44 -6.55 -0.95
CA PRO A 55 0.42 -5.55 -2.01
C PRO A 55 -1.00 -5.02 -2.23
N CYS A 56 -1.12 -3.88 -2.91
CA CYS A 56 -2.42 -3.25 -3.14
C CYS A 56 -3.40 -4.14 -3.94
N PRO A 57 -4.72 -3.93 -3.80
CA PRO A 57 -5.70 -4.76 -4.47
C PRO A 57 -5.48 -4.91 -5.99
N PRO A 58 -5.16 -3.85 -6.76
CA PRO A 58 -4.88 -3.99 -8.19
C PRO A 58 -3.75 -4.98 -8.52
N ILE A 59 -2.69 -5.02 -7.69
CA ILE A 59 -1.58 -5.97 -7.87
C ILE A 59 -2.01 -7.38 -7.48
N GLN A 60 -2.81 -7.53 -6.42
CA GLN A 60 -3.37 -8.83 -6.03
C GLN A 60 -4.26 -9.43 -7.14
N GLU A 61 -5.05 -8.61 -7.86
CA GLU A 61 -5.86 -9.09 -9.00
C GLU A 61 -5.00 -9.42 -10.22
N ALA A 62 -4.01 -8.57 -10.51
CA ALA A 62 -3.09 -8.77 -11.63
C ALA A 62 -2.22 -10.03 -11.45
N ALA A 63 -1.77 -10.32 -10.22
CA ALA A 63 -0.98 -11.51 -9.89
C ALA A 63 -1.75 -12.81 -10.15
N GLY A 64 -3.08 -12.81 -10.06
CA GLY A 64 -3.91 -13.94 -10.47
C GLY A 64 -3.95 -14.16 -11.99
N SER A 65 -3.49 -13.19 -12.79
CA SER A 65 -3.71 -13.12 -14.24
C SER A 65 -2.42 -13.08 -15.08
N GLY A 66 -1.23 -13.17 -14.47
CA GLY A 66 0.04 -13.33 -15.20
C GLY A 66 0.55 -12.08 -15.94
N GLN A 67 0.11 -10.87 -15.57
CA GLN A 67 0.64 -9.61 -16.10
C GLN A 67 1.49 -8.90 -15.04
N PRO A 68 2.64 -8.29 -15.40
CA PRO A 68 3.37 -7.43 -14.48
C PRO A 68 2.45 -6.26 -14.14
N GLY A 69 1.95 -6.21 -12.91
CA GLY A 69 1.03 -5.18 -12.41
C GLY A 69 1.64 -3.79 -12.53
N ARG A 70 1.53 -3.19 -13.71
CA ARG A 70 1.86 -1.78 -13.94
C ARG A 70 0.67 -1.00 -13.44
N CYS A 71 0.75 -0.53 -12.20
CA CYS A 71 -0.17 0.45 -11.65
C CYS A 71 -0.07 1.71 -12.52
N ARG A 72 -0.95 1.79 -13.51
CA ARG A 72 -1.09 2.96 -14.35
C ARG A 72 -1.75 4.04 -13.48
N PRO A 73 -1.17 5.24 -13.32
CA PRO A 73 -1.95 6.35 -12.83
C PRO A 73 -3.03 6.63 -13.88
N ASP A 74 -4.29 6.45 -13.51
CA ASP A 74 -5.42 6.88 -14.32
C ASP A 74 -5.27 8.40 -14.59
N PRO A 75 -5.48 8.89 -15.82
CA PRO A 75 -5.38 10.31 -16.16
C PRO A 75 -6.47 11.18 -15.54
#